data_AF-A0A7W0N168-F1
#
_entry.id   AF-A0A7W0N168-F1
#
_cell.length_a   1.000
_cell.length_b   1.000
_cell.length_c   1.000
_cell.angle_alpha   90.00
_cell.angle_beta   90.00
_cell.angle_gamma   90.00
#
_symmetry.space_group_name_H-M   'P 1'
#
loop_
_entity.id
_entity.type
_entity.pdbx_description
1 polymer ?
#
loop_
_entity_poly.entity_id
_entity_poly.type
_entity_poly.pdbx_seq_one_letter_code
_entity_poly.pdbx_strand_id
1 'polypeptide(L)'
;PFAVLTRRRFGGESGGFLLGVGLGLVFVPCAGPVLATVSVLAANREVGVDTVFLTLAYAVGAALPLLAVALGGRRVSRALGSRMAVLRPALAVVVAATATAIAFGADRRLQTFVPGYTEALQERIERSDAAEGELARLNDVERVADREGELEDFGQAPEVAGSGVWLNTPGGGALTLASLRGRVVVLDFWTYSCINCLRTLPYLKAWDSSYRKDGLTILGVHTPEFAFERKAANVRGAVRDLGIRYPVALDNNFGTWNAWGNRYWPAKYLIDRRGHVRYAHFGEGEYDRTEQVIRQLLGEDVGIATVAVRGADSPSREPITPETYLGHERLDRYLGSEIVRDRETDYRLPTRTLPASTFAYGGRVRVEAERIVAGRGASLRLSFRARDVHLVLGGRGRVEVLVDGKALRPVAVRGDRLYTLVRGARVRDGRLELRFSPGVSAYAFTFG
;
A
#
# COMPACT_ATOMS: atom_id res chain seq x y z
N PRO A 1 37.42 11.07 21.31
CA PRO A 1 37.77 9.64 21.54
C PRO A 1 38.12 8.82 20.27
N PHE A 2 37.63 9.16 19.07
CA PHE A 2 37.83 8.36 17.85
C PHE A 2 39.03 8.73 16.96
N ALA A 3 39.78 9.79 17.29
CA ALA A 3 40.92 10.25 16.47
C ALA A 3 42.19 9.37 16.59
N VAL A 4 42.20 8.39 17.51
CA VAL A 4 43.37 7.52 17.76
C VAL A 4 43.38 6.29 16.82
N LEU A 5 42.22 5.89 16.27
CA LEU A 5 42.10 4.68 15.44
C LEU A 5 42.56 4.87 13.99
N THR A 6 42.70 6.10 13.50
CA THR A 6 42.99 6.39 12.08
C THR A 6 44.49 6.54 11.77
N ARG A 7 45.38 6.44 12.77
CA ARG A 7 46.84 6.59 12.58
C ARG A 7 47.61 5.28 12.36
N ARG A 8 47.00 4.10 12.48
CA ARG A 8 47.68 2.85 12.13
C ARG A 8 47.59 2.63 10.62
N ARG A 9 48.73 2.74 9.94
CA ARG A 9 48.89 2.22 8.57
C ARG A 9 48.69 0.70 8.63
N PHE A 10 47.50 0.24 8.28
CA PHE A 10 47.24 -1.17 8.01
C PHE A 10 47.86 -1.52 6.66
N GLY A 11 49.16 -1.78 6.66
CA GLY A 11 49.85 -2.40 5.53
C GLY A 11 49.80 -3.92 5.69
N GLY A 12 49.01 -4.58 4.85
CA GLY A 12 48.92 -6.05 4.79
C GLY A 12 47.54 -6.53 4.33
N GLU A 13 47.49 -7.70 3.69
CA GLU A 13 46.28 -8.35 3.17
C GLU A 13 45.18 -8.53 4.23
N SER A 14 45.56 -8.65 5.51
CA SER A 14 44.67 -8.72 6.68
C SER A 14 43.93 -7.40 6.98
N GLY A 15 44.48 -6.25 6.57
CA GLY A 15 43.86 -4.95 6.75
C GLY A 15 42.62 -4.74 5.88
N GLY A 16 42.60 -5.33 4.68
CA GLY A 16 41.45 -5.30 3.79
C GLY A 16 40.27 -6.11 4.33
N PHE A 17 40.56 -7.26 4.93
CA PHE A 17 39.55 -8.12 5.55
C PHE A 17 38.87 -7.44 6.75
N LEU A 18 39.65 -6.86 7.68
CA LEU A 18 39.11 -6.17 8.85
C LEU A 18 38.32 -4.91 8.46
N LEU A 19 38.77 -4.17 7.44
CA LEU A 19 38.02 -3.03 6.92
C LEU A 19 36.71 -3.48 6.26
N GLY A 20 36.74 -4.60 5.52
CA GLY A 20 35.57 -5.22 4.91
C GLY A 20 34.54 -5.70 5.92
N VAL A 21 34.98 -6.36 7.00
CA VAL A 21 34.12 -6.78 8.12
C VAL A 21 33.50 -5.57 8.82
N GLY A 22 34.29 -4.52 9.06
CA GLY A 22 33.80 -3.28 9.67
C GLY A 22 32.76 -2.55 8.81
N LEU A 23 32.99 -2.44 7.50
CA LEU A 23 32.02 -1.86 6.56
C LEU A 23 30.77 -2.74 6.41
N GLY A 24 30.94 -4.06 6.41
CA GLY A 24 29.85 -5.03 6.37
C GLY A 24 28.89 -4.86 7.54
N LEU A 25 29.42 -4.76 8.77
CA LEU A 25 28.65 -4.52 10.00
C LEU A 25 27.83 -3.23 9.97
N VAL A 26 28.35 -2.17 9.35
CA VAL A 26 27.64 -0.88 9.19
C VAL A 26 26.49 -0.99 8.18
N PHE A 27 26.59 -1.90 7.21
CA PHE A 27 25.57 -2.15 6.18
C PHE A 27 24.54 -3.22 6.58
N VAL A 28 24.76 -3.97 7.66
CA VAL A 28 23.80 -4.97 8.20
C VAL A 28 22.38 -4.41 8.39
N PRO A 29 22.16 -3.18 8.89
CA PRO A 29 20.81 -2.63 9.07
C PRO A 29 20.05 -2.41 7.75
N CYS A 30 20.76 -2.27 6.63
CA CYS A 30 20.18 -1.99 5.31
C CYS A 30 19.82 -3.28 4.55
N ALA A 31 20.29 -4.43 5.01
CA ALA A 31 20.03 -5.76 4.45
C ALA A 31 18.83 -6.48 5.10
N GLY A 32 18.05 -5.74 5.89
CA GLY A 32 17.11 -6.23 6.90
C GLY A 32 16.24 -7.42 6.48
N PRO A 33 15.50 -7.36 5.35
CA PRO A 33 14.57 -8.42 4.99
C PRO A 33 15.27 -9.75 4.69
N VAL A 34 16.39 -9.73 3.96
CA VAL A 34 17.08 -10.95 3.53
C VAL A 34 17.80 -11.62 4.69
N LEU A 35 18.46 -10.82 5.54
CA LEU A 35 19.15 -11.35 6.73
C LEU A 35 18.16 -11.86 7.79
N ALA A 36 16.98 -11.25 7.89
CA ALA A 36 15.90 -11.76 8.74
C ALA A 36 15.43 -13.14 8.26
N THR A 37 15.16 -13.30 6.96
CA THR A 37 14.76 -14.59 6.36
C THR A 37 15.82 -15.68 6.56
N VAL A 38 17.10 -15.37 6.31
CA VAL A 38 18.21 -16.33 6.49
C VAL A 38 18.38 -16.71 7.96
N SER A 39 18.20 -15.76 8.88
CA SER A 39 18.30 -16.02 10.32
C SER A 39 17.14 -16.88 10.84
N VAL A 40 15.92 -16.67 10.32
CA VAL A 40 14.75 -17.52 10.62
C VAL A 40 14.93 -18.93 10.05
N LEU A 41 15.43 -19.07 8.81
CA LEU A 41 15.73 -20.39 8.24
C LEU A 41 16.84 -21.11 9.03
N ALA A 42 17.89 -20.41 9.45
CA ALA A 42 18.98 -20.99 10.23
C ALA A 42 18.54 -21.43 11.65
N ALA A 43 17.53 -20.76 12.23
CA ALA A 43 17.00 -21.09 13.55
C ALA A 43 16.19 -22.40 13.57
N ASN A 44 15.60 -22.80 12.43
CA ASN A 44 14.68 -23.95 12.34
C ASN A 44 15.37 -25.31 12.07
N ARG A 45 16.68 -25.45 12.30
CA ARG A 45 17.48 -26.70 12.26
C ARG A 45 17.39 -27.57 10.99
N GLU A 46 16.89 -27.07 9.87
CA GLU A 46 17.10 -27.67 8.55
C GLU A 46 18.04 -26.79 7.72
N VAL A 47 19.34 -26.93 7.94
CA VAL A 47 20.35 -26.31 7.06
C VAL A 47 20.42 -27.12 5.77
N GLY A 48 19.44 -26.91 4.89
CA GLY A 48 19.42 -27.48 3.55
C GLY A 48 20.46 -26.84 2.62
N VAL A 49 20.74 -27.50 1.49
CA VAL A 49 21.61 -27.00 0.42
C VAL A 49 21.11 -25.64 -0.11
N ASP A 50 19.80 -25.42 -0.07
CA ASP A 50 19.15 -24.20 -0.52
C ASP A 50 19.52 -22.97 0.32
N THR A 51 19.62 -23.12 1.65
CA THR A 51 20.04 -22.03 2.55
C THR A 51 21.49 -21.61 2.29
N VAL A 52 22.36 -22.59 2.03
CA VAL A 52 23.77 -22.34 1.69
C VAL A 52 23.86 -21.62 0.35
N PHE A 53 23.12 -22.07 -0.65
CA PHE A 53 23.09 -21.46 -1.98
C PHE A 53 22.55 -20.02 -1.95
N LEU A 54 21.45 -19.78 -1.24
CA LEU A 54 20.83 -18.46 -1.09
C LEU A 54 21.78 -17.47 -0.40
N THR A 55 22.47 -17.92 0.66
CA THR A 55 23.45 -17.11 1.39
C THR A 55 24.67 -16.76 0.50
N LEU A 56 25.14 -17.72 -0.32
CA LEU A 56 26.24 -17.50 -1.26
C LEU A 56 25.85 -16.54 -2.38
N ALA A 57 24.66 -16.71 -2.96
CA ALA A 57 24.13 -15.83 -3.99
C ALA A 57 23.98 -14.39 -3.48
N TYR A 58 23.47 -14.21 -2.26
CA TYR A 58 23.39 -12.91 -1.60
C TYR A 58 24.78 -12.29 -1.37
N ALA A 59 25.74 -13.08 -0.86
CA ALA A 59 27.09 -12.62 -0.61
C ALA A 59 27.80 -12.15 -1.89
N VAL A 60 27.65 -12.91 -2.99
CA VAL A 60 28.19 -12.54 -4.32
C VAL A 60 27.48 -11.30 -4.86
N GLY A 61 26.15 -11.23 -4.74
CA GLY A 61 25.33 -10.11 -5.17
C GLY A 61 25.66 -8.80 -4.46
N ALA A 62 26.05 -8.85 -3.18
CA ALA A 62 26.51 -7.68 -2.43
C ALA A 62 27.98 -7.35 -2.71
N ALA A 63 28.84 -8.36 -2.90
CA ALA A 63 30.27 -8.17 -3.11
C ALA A 63 30.60 -7.54 -4.47
N LEU A 64 29.89 -7.93 -5.54
CA LEU A 64 30.17 -7.45 -6.90
C LEU A 64 29.97 -5.93 -7.08
N PRO A 65 28.86 -5.31 -6.64
CA PRO A 65 28.69 -3.86 -6.71
C PRO A 65 29.71 -3.11 -5.84
N LEU A 66 30.01 -3.60 -4.64
CA LEU A 66 31.00 -3.00 -3.76
C LEU A 66 32.41 -3.06 -4.38
N LEU A 67 32.75 -4.16 -5.04
CA LEU A 67 34.00 -4.30 -5.80
C LEU A 67 34.03 -3.35 -7.00
N ALA A 68 32.92 -3.23 -7.73
CA ALA A 68 32.81 -2.29 -8.86
C ALA A 68 33.00 -0.84 -8.41
N VAL A 69 32.38 -0.43 -7.29
CA VAL A 69 32.55 0.90 -6.69
C VAL A 69 33.98 1.11 -6.19
N ALA A 70 34.60 0.11 -5.57
CA ALA A 70 35.99 0.21 -5.10
C ALA A 70 36.98 0.39 -6.27
N LEU A 71 36.80 -0.36 -7.36
CA LEU A 71 37.63 -0.26 -8.57
C LEU A 71 37.36 1.04 -9.34
N GLY A 72 36.09 1.45 -9.46
CA GLY A 72 35.70 2.72 -10.06
C GLY A 72 36.22 3.92 -9.27
N GLY A 73 36.13 3.86 -7.95
CA GLY A 73 36.65 4.88 -7.03
C GLY A 73 38.15 5.08 -7.18
N ARG A 74 38.94 4.02 -7.42
CA ARG A 74 40.39 4.15 -7.69
C ARG A 74 40.69 4.87 -9.01
N ARG A 75 39.89 4.66 -10.06
CA ARG A 75 40.04 5.37 -11.35
C ARG A 75 39.66 6.85 -11.22
N VAL A 76 38.52 7.12 -10.58
CA VAL A 76 38.01 8.47 -10.31
C VAL A 76 38.99 9.25 -9.41
N SER A 77 39.50 8.62 -8.36
CA SER A 77 40.47 9.25 -7.43
C SER A 77 41.79 9.62 -8.11
N ARG A 78 42.23 8.84 -9.11
CA ARG A 78 43.42 9.18 -9.91
C ARG A 78 43.13 10.29 -10.92
N ALA A 79 41.96 10.29 -11.54
CA ALA A 79 41.55 11.31 -12.50
C ALA A 79 41.29 12.69 -11.86
N LEU A 80 40.80 12.73 -10.61
CA LEU A 80 40.49 13.95 -9.87
C LEU A 80 41.64 14.45 -8.97
N GLY A 81 42.84 13.87 -9.10
CA GLY A 81 44.00 14.14 -8.23
C GLY A 81 44.30 15.62 -8.01
N SER A 82 44.17 16.47 -9.03
CA SER A 82 44.42 17.91 -8.95
C SER A 82 43.28 18.73 -8.35
N ARG A 83 42.04 18.22 -8.34
CA ARG A 83 40.85 18.91 -7.81
C ARG A 83 40.46 18.44 -6.40
N MET A 84 41.09 17.37 -5.90
CA MET A 84 40.81 16.78 -4.59
C MET A 84 41.03 17.76 -3.42
N ALA A 85 41.95 18.72 -3.56
CA ALA A 85 42.23 19.73 -2.54
C ALA A 85 41.05 20.68 -2.30
N VAL A 86 40.24 20.97 -3.33
CA VAL A 86 39.05 21.83 -3.24
C VAL A 86 37.79 20.99 -2.97
N LEU A 87 37.72 19.77 -3.50
CA LEU A 87 36.55 18.90 -3.34
C LEU A 87 36.41 18.31 -1.94
N ARG A 88 37.51 18.05 -1.22
CA ARG A 88 37.47 17.49 0.14
C ARG A 88 36.71 18.36 1.14
N PRO A 89 36.99 19.67 1.28
CA PRO A 89 36.24 20.52 2.21
C PRO A 89 34.77 20.67 1.78
N ALA A 90 34.48 20.74 0.47
CA ALA A 90 33.12 20.80 -0.02
C ALA A 90 32.31 19.54 0.35
N LEU A 91 32.88 18.35 0.17
CA LEU A 91 32.23 17.10 0.58
C LEU A 91 32.03 17.02 2.10
N ALA A 92 33.01 17.48 2.88
CA ALA A 92 32.90 17.49 4.34
C ALA A 92 31.79 18.45 4.82
N VAL A 93 31.65 19.61 4.20
CA VAL A 93 30.55 20.56 4.47
C VAL A 93 29.21 19.95 4.11
N VAL A 94 29.09 19.27 2.97
CA VAL A 94 27.86 18.57 2.58
C VAL A 94 27.51 17.47 3.58
N VAL A 95 28.46 16.64 3.99
CA VAL A 95 28.21 15.57 4.98
C VAL A 95 27.82 16.15 6.33
N ALA A 96 28.49 17.21 6.79
CA ALA A 96 28.14 17.89 8.04
C ALA A 96 26.74 18.51 7.96
N ALA A 97 26.41 19.20 6.87
CA ALA A 97 25.10 19.79 6.64
C ALA A 97 23.99 18.72 6.61
N THR A 98 24.23 17.58 5.96
CA THR A 98 23.29 16.46 5.95
C THR A 98 23.13 15.85 7.34
N ALA A 99 24.22 15.65 8.09
CA ALA A 99 24.15 15.15 9.46
C ALA A 99 23.40 16.11 10.40
N THR A 100 23.60 17.42 10.24
CA THR A 100 22.85 18.45 10.94
C THR A 100 21.37 18.43 10.54
N ALA A 101 21.06 18.31 9.25
CA ALA A 101 19.69 18.20 8.76
C ALA A 101 18.95 16.99 9.37
N ILE A 102 19.62 15.84 9.49
CA ILE A 102 19.08 14.64 10.14
C ILE A 102 18.88 14.88 11.65
N ALA A 103 19.85 15.50 12.34
CA ALA A 103 19.76 15.76 13.78
C ALA A 103 18.59 16.70 14.15
N PHE A 104 18.25 17.65 13.27
CA PHE A 104 17.12 18.57 13.46
C PHE A 104 15.81 18.06 12.83
N GLY A 105 15.76 16.84 12.30
CA GLY A 105 14.55 16.26 11.69
C GLY A 105 14.11 16.96 10.39
N ALA A 106 15.02 17.71 9.75
CA ALA A 106 14.75 18.38 8.48
C ALA A 106 14.69 17.36 7.32
N ASP A 107 15.36 16.21 7.47
CA ASP A 107 15.21 15.03 6.62
C ASP A 107 13.77 14.48 6.62
N ARG A 108 13.11 14.43 7.78
CA ARG A 108 11.69 14.03 7.90
C ARG A 108 10.74 15.05 7.27
N ARG A 109 11.08 16.34 7.32
CA ARG A 109 10.33 17.40 6.61
C ARG A 109 10.54 17.33 5.11
N LEU A 110 11.75 17.04 4.64
CA LEU A 110 12.03 16.91 3.22
C LEU A 110 11.37 15.67 2.60
N GLN A 111 11.35 14.54 3.32
CA GLN A 111 10.61 13.32 2.91
C GLN A 111 9.09 13.52 2.86
N THR A 112 8.55 14.44 3.65
CA THR A 112 7.11 14.80 3.59
C THR A 112 6.78 15.77 2.45
N PHE A 113 7.77 16.52 1.92
CA PHE A 113 7.61 17.41 0.77
C PHE A 113 8.01 16.79 -0.58
N VAL A 114 8.84 15.72 -0.58
CA VAL A 114 9.23 14.98 -1.78
C VAL A 114 9.13 13.46 -1.51
N PRO A 115 7.93 12.87 -1.55
CA PRO A 115 7.78 11.42 -1.58
C PRO A 115 8.32 10.88 -2.92
N GLY A 116 8.91 9.69 -2.92
CA GLY A 116 8.93 8.85 -4.13
C GLY A 116 10.24 8.67 -4.91
N TYR A 117 11.38 9.32 -4.61
CA TYR A 117 12.59 9.06 -5.42
C TYR A 117 13.16 7.65 -5.21
N THR A 118 13.15 7.14 -3.97
CA THR A 118 13.63 5.79 -3.65
C THR A 118 12.55 4.72 -3.82
N GLU A 119 11.28 5.05 -3.55
CA GLU A 119 10.14 4.13 -3.75
C GLU A 119 9.94 3.79 -5.23
N ALA A 120 10.08 4.76 -6.16
CA ALA A 120 9.96 4.49 -7.59
C ALA A 120 11.04 3.53 -8.14
N LEU A 121 12.19 3.43 -7.47
CA LEU A 121 13.26 2.50 -7.83
C LEU A 121 13.03 1.12 -7.21
N GLN A 122 12.45 1.07 -6.01
CA GLN A 122 12.13 -0.15 -5.28
C GLN A 122 10.88 -0.84 -5.86
N GLU A 123 9.87 -0.07 -6.25
CA GLU A 123 8.63 -0.54 -6.89
C GLU A 123 8.88 -1.14 -8.28
N ARG A 124 9.92 -0.70 -9.01
CA ARG A 124 10.35 -1.31 -10.28
C ARG A 124 11.04 -2.67 -10.11
N ILE A 125 11.60 -2.95 -8.93
CA ILE A 125 12.25 -4.23 -8.62
C ILE A 125 11.20 -5.21 -8.07
N GLU A 126 10.30 -4.72 -7.21
CA GLU A 126 9.17 -5.49 -6.65
C GLU A 126 8.10 -5.86 -7.70
N ARG A 127 7.97 -5.10 -8.81
CA ARG A 127 7.09 -5.42 -9.95
C ARG A 127 7.73 -6.27 -11.06
N SER A 128 8.89 -6.88 -10.84
CA SER A 128 9.41 -7.83 -11.84
C SER A 128 8.55 -9.10 -11.83
N ASP A 129 8.24 -9.66 -13.01
CA ASP A 129 7.38 -10.84 -13.22
C ASP A 129 7.75 -12.07 -12.35
N ALA A 130 8.97 -12.08 -11.79
CA ALA A 130 9.45 -13.08 -10.84
C ALA A 130 8.78 -12.98 -9.45
N ALA A 131 8.39 -11.78 -9.00
CA ALA A 131 7.74 -11.57 -7.71
C ALA A 131 6.25 -11.95 -7.72
N GLU A 132 5.54 -11.69 -8.82
CA GLU A 132 4.16 -12.19 -9.03
C GLU A 132 4.11 -13.73 -9.10
N GLY A 133 5.12 -14.36 -9.74
CA GLY A 133 5.25 -15.82 -9.77
C GLY A 133 5.54 -16.44 -8.40
N GLU A 134 6.26 -15.75 -7.53
CA GLU A 134 6.57 -16.21 -6.17
C GLU A 134 5.41 -15.93 -5.19
N LEU A 135 4.65 -14.84 -5.38
CA LEU A 135 3.41 -14.55 -4.64
C LEU A 135 2.31 -15.59 -4.93
N ALA A 136 2.20 -16.07 -6.18
CA ALA A 136 1.30 -17.17 -6.53
C ALA A 136 1.70 -18.49 -5.85
N ARG A 137 3.01 -18.71 -5.62
CA ARG A 137 3.53 -19.87 -4.87
C ARG A 137 3.35 -19.73 -3.37
N LEU A 138 3.39 -18.51 -2.82
CA LEU A 138 3.13 -18.27 -1.40
C LEU A 138 1.63 -18.42 -1.04
N ASN A 139 0.72 -18.13 -1.98
CA ASN A 139 -0.70 -18.47 -1.83
C ASN A 139 -0.95 -19.99 -1.78
N ASP A 140 -0.07 -20.81 -2.37
CA ASP A 140 -0.11 -22.27 -2.20
C ASP A 140 0.44 -22.72 -0.83
N VAL A 141 1.30 -21.93 -0.18
CA VAL A 141 1.77 -22.18 1.19
C VAL A 141 0.68 -21.83 2.22
N GLU A 142 -0.21 -20.88 1.92
CA GLU A 142 -1.40 -20.55 2.74
C GLU A 142 -2.38 -21.73 2.86
N ARG A 143 -2.27 -22.74 1.99
CA ARG A 143 -3.07 -23.98 2.04
C ARG A 143 -2.47 -25.09 2.91
N VAL A 144 -1.31 -24.89 3.54
CA VAL A 144 -0.58 -25.95 4.28
C VAL A 144 -0.91 -25.99 5.78
N ALA A 145 -1.60 -25.00 6.34
CA ALA A 145 -1.97 -24.98 7.77
C ALA A 145 -3.39 -25.51 8.03
N ASP A 146 -3.66 -26.75 7.61
CA ASP A 146 -4.89 -27.47 7.98
C ASP A 146 -4.54 -28.82 8.63
N ARG A 147 -3.69 -28.74 9.67
CA ARG A 147 -3.53 -29.85 10.62
C ARG A 147 -4.16 -29.41 11.95
N GLU A 148 -5.29 -30.05 12.25
CA GLU A 148 -5.90 -30.19 13.59
C GLU A 148 -6.65 -28.99 14.19
N GLY A 149 -7.27 -28.13 13.39
CA GLY A 149 -8.26 -27.17 13.91
C GLY A 149 -7.71 -26.15 14.92
N GLU A 150 -6.39 -26.08 15.13
CA GLU A 150 -5.73 -25.03 15.88
C GLU A 150 -5.31 -23.90 14.95
N LEU A 151 -5.68 -22.67 15.30
CA LEU A 151 -5.24 -21.48 14.59
C LEU A 151 -3.75 -21.24 14.85
N GLU A 152 -3.02 -20.83 13.82
CA GLU A 152 -1.62 -20.42 13.95
C GLU A 152 -1.48 -19.23 14.94
N ASP A 153 -0.32 -19.10 15.59
CA ASP A 153 0.03 -17.96 16.43
C ASP A 153 1.18 -17.19 15.79
N PHE A 154 0.85 -16.04 15.20
CA PHE A 154 1.80 -15.15 14.54
C PHE A 154 2.48 -14.18 15.52
N GLY A 155 2.28 -14.38 16.82
CA GLY A 155 2.90 -13.61 17.89
C GLY A 155 2.12 -12.36 18.29
N GLN A 156 2.77 -11.52 19.09
CA GLN A 156 2.18 -10.35 19.70
C GLN A 156 1.72 -9.33 18.65
N ALA A 157 0.43 -8.95 18.69
CA ALA A 157 -0.10 -7.89 17.82
C ALA A 157 0.67 -6.57 18.00
N PRO A 158 1.19 -5.95 16.92
CA PRO A 158 1.76 -4.61 16.95
C PRO A 158 0.72 -3.57 17.36
N GLU A 159 1.11 -2.54 18.09
CA GLU A 159 0.16 -1.53 18.58
C GLU A 159 -0.39 -0.64 17.45
N VAL A 160 -1.56 -0.03 17.67
CA VAL A 160 -2.14 0.96 16.74
C VAL A 160 -1.43 2.30 16.95
N ALA A 161 -0.30 2.47 16.28
CA ALA A 161 0.57 3.63 16.36
C ALA A 161 0.13 4.76 15.41
N GLY A 162 0.27 6.02 15.84
CA GLY A 162 0.22 7.18 14.94
C GLY A 162 -1.15 7.80 14.67
N SER A 163 -2.22 7.38 15.36
CA SER A 163 -3.56 7.95 15.23
C SER A 163 -3.84 9.02 16.27
N GLY A 164 -3.68 10.29 15.89
CA GLY A 164 -4.05 11.44 16.73
C GLY A 164 -5.56 11.70 16.79
N VAL A 165 -6.34 11.09 15.90
CA VAL A 165 -7.79 11.27 15.81
C VAL A 165 -8.48 9.92 15.84
N TRP A 166 -9.42 9.79 16.77
CA TRP A 166 -10.27 8.62 16.93
C TRP A 166 -11.73 9.01 16.75
N LEU A 167 -12.48 8.13 16.10
CA LEU A 167 -13.92 8.24 15.92
C LEU A 167 -14.59 7.05 16.62
N ASN A 168 -15.82 7.26 17.08
CA ASN A 168 -16.63 6.25 17.76
C ASN A 168 -15.95 5.65 19.03
N THR A 169 -15.09 6.42 19.70
CA THR A 169 -14.54 6.09 21.03
C THR A 169 -15.09 7.04 22.09
N PRO A 170 -15.23 6.58 23.36
CA PRO A 170 -15.65 7.45 24.45
C PRO A 170 -14.75 8.69 24.55
N GLY A 171 -15.36 9.89 24.47
CA GLY A 171 -14.63 11.16 24.54
C GLY A 171 -13.63 11.41 23.42
N GLY A 172 -13.60 10.59 22.35
CA GLY A 172 -12.57 10.65 21.32
C GLY A 172 -11.18 10.17 21.79
N GLY A 173 -11.12 9.42 22.90
CA GLY A 173 -9.88 8.88 23.43
C GLY A 173 -9.26 7.81 22.51
N ALA A 174 -7.94 7.72 22.53
CA ALA A 174 -7.22 6.67 21.82
C ALA A 174 -7.45 5.30 22.50
N LEU A 175 -7.62 4.26 21.70
CA LEU A 175 -7.62 2.87 22.17
C LEU A 175 -6.26 2.25 21.90
N THR A 176 -5.81 1.40 22.82
CA THR A 176 -4.64 0.53 22.62
C THR A 176 -5.10 -0.93 22.60
N LEU A 177 -4.44 -1.77 21.81
CA LEU A 177 -4.68 -3.21 21.80
C LEU A 177 -4.38 -3.84 23.17
N ALA A 178 -3.43 -3.27 23.91
CA ALA A 178 -3.19 -3.63 25.31
C ALA A 178 -4.45 -3.41 26.20
N SER A 179 -5.20 -2.32 25.99
CA SER A 179 -6.45 -2.06 26.73
C SER A 179 -7.60 -2.99 26.32
N LEU A 180 -7.47 -3.69 25.19
CA LEU A 180 -8.47 -4.63 24.66
C LEU A 180 -8.17 -6.09 25.02
N ARG A 181 -7.18 -6.36 25.87
CA ARG A 181 -6.93 -7.70 26.41
C ARG A 181 -8.18 -8.28 27.06
N GLY A 182 -8.39 -9.58 26.88
CA GLY A 182 -9.61 -10.28 27.26
C GLY A 182 -10.71 -10.26 26.18
N ARG A 183 -10.57 -9.44 25.13
CA ARG A 183 -11.47 -9.41 23.98
C ARG A 183 -10.81 -9.99 22.74
N VAL A 184 -11.64 -10.50 21.83
CA VAL A 184 -11.21 -10.82 20.46
C VAL A 184 -11.28 -9.54 19.65
N VAL A 185 -10.23 -9.22 18.90
CA VAL A 185 -10.16 -7.99 18.10
C VAL A 185 -10.04 -8.31 16.63
N VAL A 186 -10.88 -7.68 15.80
CA VAL A 186 -10.68 -7.63 14.34
C VAL A 186 -10.14 -6.25 14.00
N LEU A 187 -8.89 -6.19 13.58
CA LEU A 187 -8.27 -4.97 13.05
C LEU A 187 -8.52 -4.92 11.53
N ASP A 188 -9.27 -3.93 11.08
CA ASP A 188 -9.69 -3.79 9.67
C ASP A 188 -9.04 -2.54 9.06
N PHE A 189 -8.09 -2.73 8.16
CA PHE A 189 -7.49 -1.64 7.36
C PHE A 189 -8.39 -1.31 6.18
N TRP A 190 -8.82 -0.06 6.10
CA TRP A 190 -9.79 0.36 5.09
C TRP A 190 -9.61 1.83 4.70
N THR A 191 -10.24 2.21 3.59
CA THR A 191 -10.48 3.61 3.22
C THR A 191 -11.88 3.76 2.62
N TYR A 192 -12.51 4.92 2.78
CA TYR A 192 -13.94 5.08 2.46
C TYR A 192 -14.24 5.24 0.96
N SER A 193 -13.25 5.53 0.11
CA SER A 193 -13.44 5.57 -1.34
C SER A 193 -13.09 4.26 -2.06
N CYS A 194 -12.56 3.26 -1.34
CA CYS A 194 -12.24 1.95 -1.89
C CYS A 194 -13.50 1.06 -2.01
N ILE A 195 -13.82 0.62 -3.23
CA ILE A 195 -15.01 -0.23 -3.46
C ILE A 195 -14.92 -1.58 -2.72
N ASN A 196 -13.73 -2.18 -2.66
CA ASN A 196 -13.51 -3.47 -2.01
C ASN A 196 -13.78 -3.37 -0.49
N CYS A 197 -13.37 -2.26 0.13
CA CYS A 197 -13.71 -1.95 1.52
C CYS A 197 -15.23 -1.76 1.70
N LEU A 198 -15.88 -1.04 0.78
CA LEU A 198 -17.33 -0.82 0.86
C LEU A 198 -18.14 -2.11 0.71
N ARG A 199 -17.70 -3.07 -0.12
CA ARG A 199 -18.34 -4.40 -0.25
C ARG A 199 -18.09 -5.31 0.95
N THR A 200 -16.97 -5.13 1.65
CA THR A 200 -16.65 -5.84 2.89
C THR A 200 -17.46 -5.32 4.09
N LEU A 201 -17.82 -4.03 4.09
CA LEU A 201 -18.44 -3.37 5.22
C LEU A 201 -19.75 -4.02 5.75
N PRO A 202 -20.69 -4.51 4.92
CA PRO A 202 -21.86 -5.23 5.40
C PRO A 202 -21.54 -6.42 6.32
N TYR A 203 -20.46 -7.16 6.05
CA TYR A 203 -20.02 -8.29 6.88
C TYR A 203 -19.47 -7.81 8.21
N LEU A 204 -18.59 -6.80 8.21
CA LEU A 204 -18.08 -6.20 9.45
C LEU A 204 -19.22 -5.70 10.35
N LYS A 205 -20.23 -5.03 9.77
CA LYS A 205 -21.41 -4.56 10.52
C LYS A 205 -22.24 -5.71 11.08
N ALA A 206 -22.36 -6.81 10.33
CA ALA A 206 -23.07 -8.00 10.78
C ALA A 206 -22.34 -8.69 11.95
N TRP A 207 -21.02 -8.85 11.86
CA TRP A 207 -20.20 -9.42 12.93
C TRP A 207 -20.19 -8.55 14.18
N ASP A 208 -20.02 -7.23 14.01
CA ASP A 208 -20.08 -6.26 15.10
C ASP A 208 -21.46 -6.24 15.77
N SER A 209 -22.55 -6.38 15.02
CA SER A 209 -23.88 -6.50 15.63
C SER A 209 -24.08 -7.82 16.37
N SER A 210 -23.52 -8.91 15.86
CA SER A 210 -23.78 -10.27 16.36
C SER A 210 -22.92 -10.58 17.59
N TYR A 211 -21.62 -10.26 17.53
CA TYR A 211 -20.62 -10.78 18.47
C TYR A 211 -20.06 -9.74 19.45
N ARG A 212 -20.42 -8.45 19.33
CA ARG A 212 -19.85 -7.40 20.19
C ARG A 212 -20.15 -7.64 21.68
N LYS A 213 -21.32 -8.24 21.99
CA LYS A 213 -21.70 -8.58 23.38
C LYS A 213 -20.94 -9.79 23.92
N ASP A 214 -20.49 -10.68 23.03
CA ASP A 214 -19.80 -11.93 23.38
C ASP A 214 -18.28 -11.75 23.50
N GLY A 215 -17.80 -10.51 23.32
CA GLY A 215 -16.42 -10.12 23.53
C GLY A 215 -15.64 -9.78 22.26
N LEU A 216 -16.31 -9.63 21.11
CA LEU A 216 -15.70 -9.08 19.91
C LEU A 216 -15.56 -7.54 20.00
N THR A 217 -14.44 -7.02 19.52
CA THR A 217 -14.26 -5.60 19.18
C THR A 217 -13.73 -5.51 17.76
N ILE A 218 -14.46 -4.83 16.87
CA ILE A 218 -13.89 -4.43 15.57
C ILE A 218 -13.21 -3.07 15.74
N LEU A 219 -12.02 -2.91 15.18
CA LEU A 219 -11.28 -1.66 15.16
C LEU A 219 -10.89 -1.33 13.72
N GLY A 220 -11.53 -0.31 13.15
CA GLY A 220 -11.23 0.15 11.80
C GLY A 220 -10.02 1.06 11.77
N VAL A 221 -8.94 0.67 11.12
CA VAL A 221 -7.79 1.53 10.83
C VAL A 221 -8.01 2.18 9.48
N HIS A 222 -8.42 3.45 9.50
CA HIS A 222 -8.59 4.24 8.29
C HIS A 222 -7.22 4.77 7.83
N THR A 223 -6.59 4.07 6.90
CA THR A 223 -5.35 4.53 6.24
C THR A 223 -5.70 5.12 4.88
N PRO A 224 -5.44 6.42 4.64
CA PRO A 224 -5.90 7.12 3.43
C PRO A 224 -5.12 6.69 2.18
N GLU A 225 -5.83 6.41 1.10
CA GLU A 225 -5.25 6.21 -0.23
C GLU A 225 -5.02 7.55 -0.94
N PHE A 226 -5.88 8.53 -0.69
CA PHE A 226 -5.79 9.87 -1.30
C PHE A 226 -5.72 10.98 -0.27
N ALA A 227 -5.17 12.13 -0.65
CA ALA A 227 -5.00 13.29 0.23
C ALA A 227 -6.32 13.80 0.84
N PHE A 228 -7.45 13.68 0.11
CA PHE A 228 -8.76 14.11 0.62
C PHE A 228 -9.29 13.20 1.73
N GLU A 229 -8.76 11.98 1.86
CA GLU A 229 -9.14 11.01 2.90
C GLU A 229 -8.40 11.25 4.22
N ARG A 230 -7.32 12.04 4.20
CA ARG A 230 -6.62 12.49 5.43
C ARG A 230 -7.46 13.45 6.28
N LYS A 231 -8.47 14.08 5.69
CA LYS A 231 -9.30 15.10 6.35
C LYS A 231 -10.28 14.42 7.31
N ALA A 232 -10.09 14.59 8.61
CA ALA A 232 -10.94 13.99 9.64
C ALA A 232 -12.44 14.31 9.48
N ALA A 233 -12.80 15.47 8.95
CA ALA A 233 -14.19 15.82 8.67
C ALA A 233 -14.82 14.94 7.58
N ASN A 234 -14.05 14.59 6.53
CA ASN A 234 -14.51 13.72 5.45
C ASN A 234 -14.69 12.29 5.98
N VAL A 235 -13.70 11.77 6.71
CA VAL A 235 -13.78 10.44 7.33
C VAL A 235 -14.95 10.35 8.30
N ARG A 236 -15.18 11.36 9.13
CA ARG A 236 -16.33 11.42 10.05
C ARG A 236 -17.66 11.43 9.30
N GLY A 237 -17.75 12.17 8.19
CA GLY A 237 -18.90 12.17 7.30
C GLY A 237 -19.17 10.78 6.73
N ALA A 238 -18.14 10.14 6.19
CA ALA A 238 -18.22 8.78 5.62
C ALA A 238 -18.60 7.74 6.68
N VAL A 239 -17.95 7.73 7.85
CA VAL A 239 -18.27 6.83 8.98
C VAL A 239 -19.75 6.93 9.36
N ARG A 240 -20.30 8.15 9.44
CA ARG A 240 -21.73 8.37 9.70
C ARG A 240 -22.60 7.85 8.56
N ASP A 241 -22.30 8.23 7.32
CA ASP A 241 -23.13 7.91 6.15
C ASP A 241 -23.14 6.40 5.85
N LEU A 242 -22.03 5.71 6.13
CA LEU A 242 -21.88 4.25 6.02
C LEU A 242 -22.47 3.50 7.23
N GLY A 243 -22.83 4.21 8.30
CA GLY A 243 -23.38 3.63 9.52
C GLY A 243 -22.39 2.75 10.29
N ILE A 244 -21.11 3.13 10.28
CA ILE A 244 -20.05 2.49 11.05
C ILE A 244 -20.16 2.93 12.51
N ARG A 245 -20.30 1.95 13.42
CA ARG A 245 -20.49 2.20 14.86
C ARG A 245 -19.31 1.76 15.72
N TYR A 246 -18.49 0.86 15.21
CA TYR A 246 -17.26 0.43 15.88
C TYR A 246 -16.19 1.55 15.85
N PRO A 247 -15.20 1.51 16.76
CA PRO A 247 -14.09 2.45 16.80
C PRO A 247 -13.32 2.56 15.48
N VAL A 248 -12.92 3.78 15.11
CA VAL A 248 -12.09 4.04 13.93
C VAL A 248 -10.89 4.91 14.30
N ALA A 249 -9.69 4.43 13.99
CA ALA A 249 -8.44 5.16 14.12
C ALA A 249 -8.05 5.77 12.76
N LEU A 250 -7.70 7.06 12.72
CA LEU A 250 -7.19 7.70 11.50
C LEU A 250 -5.67 7.54 11.44
N ASP A 251 -5.19 6.69 10.54
CA ASP A 251 -3.77 6.41 10.33
C ASP A 251 -3.21 7.26 9.18
N ASN A 252 -3.31 8.58 9.32
CA ASN A 252 -2.89 9.50 8.27
C ASN A 252 -1.40 9.40 7.93
N ASN A 253 -0.56 8.98 8.87
CA ASN A 253 0.89 8.93 8.68
C ASN A 253 1.40 7.52 8.35
N PHE A 254 0.50 6.57 8.07
CA PHE A 254 0.84 5.17 7.82
C PHE A 254 1.62 4.52 8.98
N GLY A 255 1.47 5.05 10.20
CA GLY A 255 2.19 4.57 11.37
C GLY A 255 1.73 3.18 11.77
N THR A 256 0.41 2.97 11.81
CA THR A 256 -0.18 1.65 12.07
C THR A 256 0.03 0.74 10.87
N TRP A 257 -0.25 1.21 9.65
CA TRP A 257 -0.05 0.46 8.41
C TRP A 257 1.35 -0.16 8.30
N ASN A 258 2.39 0.65 8.53
CA ASN A 258 3.79 0.19 8.46
C ASN A 258 4.16 -0.72 9.62
N ALA A 259 3.68 -0.45 10.84
CA ALA A 259 3.94 -1.30 12.00
C ALA A 259 3.36 -2.73 11.84
N TRP A 260 2.28 -2.84 11.07
CA TRP A 260 1.64 -4.11 10.73
C TRP A 260 2.16 -4.77 9.46
N GLY A 261 3.11 -4.13 8.76
CA GLY A 261 3.62 -4.61 7.47
C GLY A 261 2.53 -4.75 6.40
N ASN A 262 1.41 -4.02 6.53
CA ASN A 262 0.28 -4.14 5.62
C ASN A 262 0.63 -3.58 4.23
N ARG A 263 -0.02 -4.11 3.20
CA ARG A 263 0.16 -3.67 1.80
C ARG A 263 -1.16 -3.49 1.03
N TYR A 264 -2.31 -3.78 1.63
CA TYR A 264 -3.57 -3.92 0.90
C TYR A 264 -4.77 -3.24 1.59
N TRP A 265 -5.74 -2.86 0.75
CA TRP A 265 -7.09 -2.47 1.17
C TRP A 265 -8.16 -3.38 0.52
N PRO A 266 -9.12 -3.92 1.29
CA PRO A 266 -9.09 -4.05 2.75
C PRO A 266 -8.06 -5.08 3.20
N ALA A 267 -7.67 -5.04 4.47
CA ALA A 267 -6.89 -6.10 5.12
C ALA A 267 -7.41 -6.31 6.54
N LYS A 268 -7.54 -7.57 6.96
CA LYS A 268 -8.09 -7.94 8.27
C LYS A 268 -7.07 -8.76 9.05
N TYR A 269 -6.90 -8.43 10.32
CA TYR A 269 -6.10 -9.20 11.27
C TYR A 269 -6.97 -9.56 12.48
N LEU A 270 -7.00 -10.84 12.83
CA LEU A 270 -7.75 -11.34 13.97
C LEU A 270 -6.80 -11.60 15.12
N ILE A 271 -7.15 -11.04 16.27
CA ILE A 271 -6.33 -10.97 17.46
C ILE A 271 -7.11 -11.64 18.59
N ASP A 272 -6.48 -12.58 19.30
CA ASP A 272 -7.13 -13.31 20.38
C ASP A 272 -7.20 -12.52 21.70
N ARG A 273 -7.76 -13.14 22.74
CA ARG A 273 -7.92 -12.51 24.07
C ARG A 273 -6.60 -12.24 24.79
N ARG A 274 -5.52 -12.94 24.44
CA ARG A 274 -4.14 -12.66 24.90
C ARG A 274 -3.46 -11.60 24.04
N GLY A 275 -4.15 -11.18 22.98
CA GLY A 275 -3.79 -10.28 21.92
C GLY A 275 -2.58 -10.68 21.10
N HIS A 276 -2.54 -11.97 20.77
CA HIS A 276 -1.71 -12.50 19.71
C HIS A 276 -2.49 -12.51 18.40
N VAL A 277 -1.81 -12.33 17.27
CA VAL A 277 -2.42 -12.42 15.93
C VAL A 277 -2.59 -13.89 15.58
N ARG A 278 -3.81 -14.28 15.21
CA ARG A 278 -4.17 -15.69 14.96
C ARG A 278 -4.64 -15.97 13.53
N TYR A 279 -4.92 -14.92 12.77
CA TYR A 279 -5.30 -15.01 11.37
C TYR A 279 -5.15 -13.64 10.71
N ALA A 280 -4.81 -13.64 9.43
CA ALA A 280 -4.79 -12.48 8.58
C ALA A 280 -5.49 -12.80 7.25
N HIS A 281 -6.13 -11.81 6.65
CA HIS A 281 -6.74 -11.93 5.34
C HIS A 281 -6.54 -10.63 4.56
N PHE A 282 -5.95 -10.74 3.37
CA PHE A 282 -5.68 -9.60 2.50
C PHE A 282 -6.65 -9.56 1.32
N GLY A 283 -7.21 -8.38 1.10
CA GLY A 283 -8.20 -8.15 0.07
C GLY A 283 -9.64 -8.45 0.51
N GLU A 284 -10.50 -8.51 -0.49
CA GLU A 284 -11.92 -8.77 -0.35
C GLU A 284 -12.22 -10.26 -0.48
N GLY A 285 -13.00 -10.81 0.46
CA GLY A 285 -13.45 -12.20 0.40
C GLY A 285 -13.33 -12.90 1.75
N GLU A 286 -13.35 -14.24 1.66
CA GLU A 286 -13.21 -15.18 2.79
C GLU A 286 -14.04 -14.84 4.03
N TYR A 287 -15.23 -14.29 3.83
CA TYR A 287 -16.08 -13.85 4.93
C TYR A 287 -16.49 -14.99 5.85
N ASP A 288 -16.89 -16.13 5.27
CA ASP A 288 -17.28 -17.31 6.06
C ASP A 288 -16.10 -17.84 6.89
N ARG A 289 -14.91 -17.92 6.29
CA ARG A 289 -13.70 -18.36 7.00
C ARG A 289 -13.31 -17.38 8.09
N THR A 290 -13.29 -16.08 7.79
CA THR A 290 -13.02 -15.02 8.77
C THR A 290 -13.98 -15.12 9.95
N GLU A 291 -15.27 -15.34 9.70
CA GLU A 291 -16.27 -15.48 10.76
C GLU A 291 -16.08 -16.76 11.58
N GLN A 292 -15.75 -17.89 10.95
CA GLN A 292 -15.40 -19.12 11.68
C GLN A 292 -14.24 -18.89 12.65
N VAL A 293 -13.20 -18.18 12.22
CA VAL A 293 -12.07 -17.83 13.08
C VAL A 293 -12.52 -16.90 14.22
N ILE A 294 -13.37 -15.89 13.95
CA ILE A 294 -13.94 -15.03 15.00
C ILE A 294 -14.64 -15.89 16.06
N ARG A 295 -15.52 -16.81 15.64
CA ARG A 295 -16.27 -17.69 16.54
C ARG A 295 -15.36 -18.61 17.34
N GLN A 296 -14.37 -19.21 16.68
CA GLN A 296 -13.37 -20.05 17.35
C GLN A 296 -12.61 -19.27 18.43
N LEU A 297 -12.17 -18.04 18.13
CA LEU A 297 -11.49 -17.19 19.10
C LEU A 297 -12.40 -16.72 20.24
N LEU A 298 -13.70 -16.58 19.97
CA LEU A 298 -14.71 -16.28 20.98
C LEU A 298 -15.04 -17.50 21.87
N GLY A 299 -14.75 -18.72 21.42
CA GLY A 299 -15.14 -19.96 22.08
C GLY A 299 -16.59 -20.36 21.76
N GLU A 300 -17.13 -19.85 20.65
CA GLU A 300 -18.45 -20.18 20.11
C GLU A 300 -18.40 -21.48 19.30
N ASP A 301 -19.53 -22.19 19.22
CA ASP A 301 -19.64 -23.38 18.38
C ASP A 301 -19.47 -23.00 16.90
N VAL A 302 -18.47 -23.56 16.23
CA VAL A 302 -18.15 -23.32 14.82
C VAL A 302 -19.02 -24.14 13.85
N GLY A 303 -19.84 -25.07 14.34
CA GLY A 303 -20.72 -25.94 13.55
C GLY A 303 -22.04 -25.29 13.10
N ILE A 304 -22.37 -24.11 13.59
CA ILE A 304 -23.60 -23.38 13.21
C ILE A 304 -23.30 -22.48 12.00
N ALA A 305 -24.28 -22.32 11.10
CA ALA A 305 -24.18 -21.43 9.94
C ALA A 305 -23.70 -20.01 10.30
N THR A 306 -22.91 -19.41 9.41
CA THR A 306 -22.41 -18.03 9.51
C THR A 306 -23.55 -17.00 9.40
N VAL A 307 -23.30 -15.79 9.86
CA VAL A 307 -24.28 -14.70 9.82
C VAL A 307 -24.62 -14.38 8.37
N ALA A 308 -25.88 -14.63 7.99
CA ALA A 308 -26.35 -14.36 6.65
C ALA A 308 -26.38 -12.85 6.35
N VAL A 309 -25.50 -12.39 5.45
CA VAL A 309 -25.49 -11.01 4.96
C VAL A 309 -26.29 -10.92 3.66
N ARG A 310 -27.48 -10.30 3.72
CA ARG A 310 -28.35 -10.12 2.55
C ARG A 310 -27.87 -8.95 1.69
N GLY A 311 -27.79 -9.16 0.38
CA GLY A 311 -27.52 -8.10 -0.59
C GLY A 311 -26.07 -7.61 -0.61
N ALA A 312 -25.12 -8.41 -0.10
CA ALA A 312 -23.71 -8.14 -0.29
C ALA A 312 -23.30 -8.51 -1.72
N ASP A 313 -22.69 -7.56 -2.43
CA ASP A 313 -22.06 -7.83 -3.71
C ASP A 313 -20.81 -8.69 -3.47
N SER A 314 -20.74 -9.85 -4.11
CA SER A 314 -19.55 -10.71 -4.06
C SER A 314 -18.51 -10.26 -5.10
N PRO A 315 -17.21 -10.39 -4.79
CA PRO A 315 -16.17 -10.10 -5.76
C PRO A 315 -16.29 -11.01 -6.99
N SER A 316 -15.98 -10.47 -8.17
CA SER A 316 -15.92 -11.25 -9.40
C SER A 316 -14.84 -12.33 -9.28
N ARG A 317 -15.18 -13.57 -9.62
CA ARG A 317 -14.21 -14.67 -9.80
C ARG A 317 -13.54 -14.64 -11.18
N GLU A 318 -14.06 -13.83 -12.10
CA GLU A 318 -13.47 -13.62 -13.41
C GLU A 318 -12.43 -12.51 -13.36
N PRO A 319 -11.35 -12.58 -14.17
CA PRO A 319 -10.42 -11.48 -14.34
C PRO A 319 -11.14 -10.21 -14.80
N ILE A 320 -10.95 -9.13 -14.03
CA ILE A 320 -11.47 -7.79 -14.31
C ILE A 320 -10.33 -6.80 -14.52
N THR A 321 -10.65 -5.63 -15.08
CA THR A 321 -9.68 -4.54 -15.19
C THR A 321 -9.11 -4.18 -13.81
N PRO A 322 -7.79 -4.09 -13.66
CA PRO A 322 -7.16 -3.64 -12.42
C PRO A 322 -7.53 -2.18 -12.10
N GLU A 323 -7.39 -1.80 -10.84
CA GLU A 323 -7.53 -0.41 -10.42
C GLU A 323 -6.68 0.52 -11.29
N THR A 324 -7.28 1.61 -11.75
CA THR A 324 -6.69 2.47 -12.78
C THR A 324 -6.59 3.90 -12.28
N TYR A 325 -5.39 4.28 -11.82
CA TYR A 325 -5.06 5.61 -11.33
C TYR A 325 -4.89 6.61 -12.48
N LEU A 326 -5.36 7.83 -12.25
CA LEU A 326 -5.36 8.91 -13.24
C LEU A 326 -4.30 9.99 -12.94
N GLY A 327 -3.84 10.09 -11.70
CA GLY A 327 -2.73 10.98 -11.34
C GLY A 327 -1.38 10.51 -11.87
N HIS A 328 -0.44 11.43 -12.07
CA HIS A 328 0.86 11.11 -12.68
C HIS A 328 1.79 10.28 -11.78
N GLU A 329 1.50 10.16 -10.49
CA GLU A 329 2.35 9.44 -9.52
C GLU A 329 2.22 7.91 -9.67
N ARG A 330 0.99 7.43 -9.85
CA ARG A 330 0.66 5.99 -10.00
C ARG A 330 0.09 5.67 -11.38
N LEU A 331 0.35 6.54 -12.36
CA LEU A 331 -0.18 6.41 -13.71
C LEU A 331 0.37 5.15 -14.38
N ASP A 332 -0.53 4.30 -14.85
CA ASP A 332 -0.21 3.08 -15.57
C ASP A 332 -1.23 2.86 -16.71
N ARG A 333 -0.89 2.12 -17.76
CA ARG A 333 -1.77 1.79 -18.91
C ARG A 333 -2.43 3.02 -19.59
N TYR A 334 -1.82 4.19 -19.46
CA TYR A 334 -2.21 5.39 -20.18
C TYR A 334 -1.66 5.36 -21.62
N LEU A 335 -2.51 5.70 -22.58
CA LEU A 335 -2.18 5.81 -23.98
C LEU A 335 -2.59 7.19 -24.51
N GLY A 336 -1.63 7.95 -25.03
CA GLY A 336 -1.91 9.27 -25.59
C GLY A 336 -0.67 10.13 -25.70
N SER A 337 -0.88 11.44 -25.71
CA SER A 337 0.20 12.44 -25.68
C SER A 337 0.99 12.36 -24.38
N GLU A 338 2.25 12.78 -24.41
CA GLU A 338 3.12 12.87 -23.22
C GLU A 338 2.43 13.65 -22.09
N ILE A 339 2.55 13.13 -20.87
CA ILE A 339 1.94 13.75 -19.67
C ILE A 339 2.76 14.96 -19.24
N VAL A 340 2.11 16.13 -19.27
CA VAL A 340 2.64 17.36 -18.69
C VAL A 340 2.10 17.48 -17.26
N ARG A 341 2.99 17.30 -16.28
CA ARG A 341 2.64 17.29 -14.85
C ARG A 341 2.23 18.67 -14.35
N ASP A 342 1.19 18.70 -13.51
CA ASP A 342 0.70 19.85 -12.75
C ASP A 342 0.33 21.09 -13.59
N ARG A 343 0.18 20.93 -14.90
CA ARG A 343 -0.19 21.98 -15.83
C ARG A 343 -1.41 21.58 -16.63
N GLU A 344 -2.30 22.55 -16.87
CA GLU A 344 -3.41 22.33 -17.80
C GLU A 344 -2.86 22.21 -19.22
N THR A 345 -3.16 21.10 -19.88
CA THR A 345 -2.70 20.79 -21.24
C THR A 345 -3.83 20.19 -22.05
N ASP A 346 -3.83 20.45 -23.36
CA ASP A 346 -4.82 19.92 -24.28
C ASP A 346 -4.37 18.54 -24.80
N TYR A 347 -5.02 17.48 -24.31
CA TYR A 347 -4.72 16.10 -24.67
C TYR A 347 -5.60 15.64 -25.84
N ARG A 348 -5.08 14.73 -26.66
CA ARG A 348 -5.81 14.18 -27.80
C ARG A 348 -6.08 12.70 -27.58
N LEU A 349 -7.36 12.33 -27.71
CA LEU A 349 -7.77 10.93 -27.69
C LEU A 349 -7.23 10.22 -28.94
N PRO A 350 -6.68 9.01 -28.80
CA PRO A 350 -6.31 8.19 -29.93
C PRO A 350 -7.50 7.95 -30.88
N THR A 351 -7.23 7.95 -32.18
CA THR A 351 -8.21 7.62 -33.23
C THR A 351 -8.44 6.12 -33.34
N ARG A 352 -7.43 5.32 -32.96
CA ARG A 352 -7.52 3.86 -32.88
C ARG A 352 -8.23 3.43 -31.61
N THR A 353 -8.86 2.27 -31.66
CA THR A 353 -9.43 1.60 -30.49
C THR A 353 -8.36 1.37 -29.43
N LEU A 354 -8.70 1.65 -28.18
CA LEU A 354 -7.83 1.40 -27.03
C LEU A 354 -7.73 -0.11 -26.76
N PRO A 355 -6.51 -0.66 -26.53
CA PRO A 355 -6.30 -2.00 -26.00
C PRO A 355 -7.05 -2.24 -24.67
N ALA A 356 -7.23 -3.50 -24.30
CA ALA A 356 -7.90 -3.88 -23.06
C ALA A 356 -7.25 -3.24 -21.83
N SER A 357 -8.06 -2.79 -20.88
CA SER A 357 -7.60 -2.17 -19.63
C SER A 357 -6.69 -0.95 -19.83
N THR A 358 -6.82 -0.21 -20.93
CA THR A 358 -6.08 1.05 -21.16
C THR A 358 -7.01 2.24 -21.25
N PHE A 359 -6.46 3.43 -20.98
CA PHE A 359 -7.23 4.67 -21.02
C PHE A 359 -6.45 5.83 -21.65
N ALA A 360 -7.16 6.88 -22.01
CA ALA A 360 -6.62 8.07 -22.65
C ALA A 360 -7.38 9.34 -22.23
N TYR A 361 -6.69 10.48 -22.26
CA TYR A 361 -7.27 11.80 -22.00
C TYR A 361 -7.60 12.54 -23.30
N GLY A 362 -8.62 13.41 -23.23
CA GLY A 362 -9.02 14.30 -24.30
C GLY A 362 -9.40 15.69 -23.78
N GLY A 363 -9.11 16.72 -24.56
CA GLY A 363 -9.39 18.11 -24.20
C GLY A 363 -8.46 18.64 -23.12
N ARG A 364 -8.83 19.77 -22.50
CA ARG A 364 -8.00 20.40 -21.48
C ARG A 364 -8.10 19.68 -20.15
N VAL A 365 -6.99 19.11 -19.69
CA VAL A 365 -6.86 18.38 -18.43
C VAL A 365 -5.60 18.83 -17.73
N ARG A 366 -5.66 19.02 -16.41
CA ARG A 366 -4.48 19.14 -15.55
C ARG A 366 -4.26 17.80 -14.85
N VAL A 367 -3.11 17.18 -15.07
CA VAL A 367 -2.74 15.90 -14.44
C VAL A 367 -1.87 16.22 -13.23
N GLU A 368 -2.45 16.10 -12.04
CA GLU A 368 -1.77 16.28 -10.74
C GLU A 368 -1.23 14.92 -10.24
N ALA A 369 -0.55 14.91 -9.10
CA ALA A 369 0.07 13.70 -8.53
C ALA A 369 -0.90 12.52 -8.37
N GLU A 370 -2.01 12.72 -7.66
CA GLU A 370 -2.98 11.68 -7.32
C GLU A 370 -4.23 11.67 -8.23
N ARG A 371 -4.45 12.72 -9.04
CA ARG A 371 -5.72 12.93 -9.76
C ARG A 371 -5.56 13.74 -11.03
N ILE A 372 -6.62 13.73 -11.86
CA ILE A 372 -6.82 14.73 -12.91
C ILE A 372 -7.84 15.79 -12.48
N VAL A 373 -7.69 17.01 -13.00
CA VAL A 373 -8.67 18.09 -12.88
C VAL A 373 -9.15 18.47 -14.28
N ALA A 374 -10.45 18.40 -14.49
CA ALA A 374 -11.10 18.70 -15.76
C ALA A 374 -11.08 20.20 -16.07
N GLY A 375 -10.54 20.57 -17.22
CA GLY A 375 -10.67 21.89 -17.84
C GLY A 375 -11.77 21.91 -18.91
N ARG A 376 -11.65 22.83 -19.87
CA ARG A 376 -12.60 22.97 -20.98
C ARG A 376 -12.53 21.77 -21.92
N GLY A 377 -13.67 21.12 -22.17
CA GLY A 377 -13.78 19.98 -23.10
C GLY A 377 -13.10 18.71 -22.60
N ALA A 378 -12.78 18.63 -21.31
CA ALA A 378 -12.15 17.47 -20.70
C ALA A 378 -12.99 16.20 -20.91
N SER A 379 -12.32 15.16 -21.39
CA SER A 379 -12.89 13.84 -21.63
C SER A 379 -11.87 12.75 -21.34
N LEU A 380 -12.37 11.55 -21.12
CA LEU A 380 -11.56 10.37 -20.84
C LEU A 380 -12.19 9.17 -21.55
N ARG A 381 -11.37 8.35 -22.20
CA ARG A 381 -11.80 7.04 -22.71
C ARG A 381 -11.09 5.93 -21.96
N LEU A 382 -11.83 4.89 -21.60
CA LEU A 382 -11.32 3.69 -20.93
C LEU A 382 -11.87 2.45 -21.63
N SER A 383 -11.00 1.52 -21.97
CA SER A 383 -11.37 0.15 -22.33
C SER A 383 -11.33 -0.69 -21.05
N PHE A 384 -12.44 -1.31 -20.67
CA PHE A 384 -12.56 -2.04 -19.41
C PHE A 384 -13.17 -3.43 -19.61
N ARG A 385 -12.91 -4.32 -18.67
CA ARG A 385 -13.57 -5.61 -18.46
C ARG A 385 -14.09 -5.66 -17.03
N ALA A 386 -15.40 -5.53 -16.84
CA ALA A 386 -16.02 -5.55 -15.51
C ALA A 386 -17.53 -5.74 -15.63
N ARG A 387 -18.20 -6.05 -14.51
CA ARG A 387 -19.66 -5.97 -14.39
C ARG A 387 -20.05 -4.53 -14.06
N ASP A 388 -19.42 -3.98 -13.03
CA ASP A 388 -19.65 -2.63 -12.53
C ASP A 388 -18.41 -1.76 -12.69
N VAL A 389 -18.62 -0.46 -12.96
CA VAL A 389 -17.54 0.51 -13.09
C VAL A 389 -17.80 1.67 -12.14
N HIS A 390 -16.81 1.95 -11.29
CA HIS A 390 -16.82 3.02 -10.33
C HIS A 390 -15.66 3.99 -10.61
N LEU A 391 -15.84 5.23 -10.20
CA LEU A 391 -14.82 6.27 -10.32
C LEU A 391 -14.82 7.11 -9.05
N VAL A 392 -13.65 7.26 -8.44
CA VAL A 392 -13.45 8.20 -7.34
C VAL A 392 -13.39 9.61 -7.94
N LEU A 393 -14.39 10.43 -7.64
CA LEU A 393 -14.55 11.79 -8.15
C LEU A 393 -14.52 12.79 -7.01
N GLY A 394 -14.08 14.00 -7.32
CA GLY A 394 -14.04 15.15 -6.41
C GLY A 394 -14.56 16.44 -7.03
N GLY A 395 -14.76 17.44 -6.17
CA GLY A 395 -15.29 18.75 -6.56
C GLY A 395 -16.82 18.78 -6.75
N ARG A 396 -17.29 19.67 -7.64
CA ARG A 396 -18.72 19.85 -7.95
C ARG A 396 -18.92 20.00 -9.44
N GLY A 397 -19.89 19.27 -9.99
CA GLY A 397 -20.19 19.35 -11.42
C GLY A 397 -20.97 18.13 -11.92
N ARG A 398 -20.87 17.86 -13.21
CA ARG A 398 -21.51 16.72 -13.88
C ARG A 398 -20.49 15.95 -14.70
N VAL A 399 -20.61 14.63 -14.70
CA VAL A 399 -19.90 13.73 -15.61
C VAL A 399 -20.94 13.07 -16.51
N GLU A 400 -20.84 13.29 -17.82
CA GLU A 400 -21.60 12.52 -18.80
C GLU A 400 -20.91 11.18 -19.01
N VAL A 401 -21.70 10.11 -19.07
CA VAL A 401 -21.21 8.74 -19.12
C VAL A 401 -21.76 8.09 -20.39
N LEU A 402 -20.89 7.60 -21.25
CA LEU A 402 -21.25 6.84 -22.44
C LEU A 402 -20.57 5.47 -22.37
N VAL A 403 -21.32 4.41 -22.64
CA VAL A 403 -20.80 3.05 -22.73
C VAL A 403 -21.09 2.49 -24.11
N ASP A 404 -20.06 2.10 -24.83
CA ASP A 404 -20.13 1.59 -26.20
C ASP A 404 -20.90 2.56 -27.14
N GLY A 405 -20.70 3.87 -26.94
CA GLY A 405 -21.37 4.94 -27.67
C GLY A 405 -22.78 5.29 -27.18
N LYS A 406 -23.37 4.51 -26.28
CA LYS A 406 -24.69 4.77 -25.72
C LYS A 406 -24.59 5.61 -24.44
N ALA A 407 -25.27 6.76 -24.43
CA ALA A 407 -25.33 7.61 -23.23
C ALA A 407 -26.12 6.94 -22.10
N LEU A 408 -25.55 6.97 -20.90
CA LEU A 408 -26.19 6.61 -19.64
C LEU A 408 -26.62 7.87 -18.87
N ARG A 409 -27.28 7.68 -17.72
CA ARG A 409 -27.65 8.79 -16.84
C ARG A 409 -26.40 9.53 -16.38
N PRO A 410 -26.31 10.86 -16.57
CA PRO A 410 -25.16 11.63 -16.08
C PRO A 410 -25.02 11.56 -14.56
N VAL A 411 -23.78 11.56 -14.08
CA VAL A 411 -23.45 11.53 -12.67
C VAL A 411 -23.27 12.96 -12.15
N ALA A 412 -24.03 13.32 -11.11
CA ALA A 412 -23.87 14.60 -10.42
C ALA A 412 -22.79 14.46 -9.32
N VAL A 413 -21.67 15.16 -9.50
CA VAL A 413 -20.54 15.14 -8.57
C VAL A 413 -20.79 16.15 -7.46
N ARG A 414 -20.76 15.67 -6.21
CA ARG A 414 -21.05 16.42 -4.99
C ARG A 414 -20.06 16.01 -3.89
N GLY A 415 -18.80 16.43 -4.03
CA GLY A 415 -17.74 16.14 -3.08
C GLY A 415 -16.94 14.87 -3.41
N ASP A 416 -15.91 14.65 -2.61
CA ASP A 416 -14.85 13.65 -2.82
C ASP A 416 -15.30 12.28 -2.29
N ARG A 417 -15.62 11.35 -3.18
CA ARG A 417 -16.06 9.98 -2.85
C ARG A 417 -16.08 9.07 -4.08
N LEU A 418 -16.39 7.79 -3.86
CA LEU A 418 -16.67 6.85 -4.94
C LEU A 418 -18.06 7.08 -5.56
N TYR A 419 -18.12 7.07 -6.90
CA TYR A 419 -19.36 7.13 -7.67
C TYR A 419 -19.49 5.90 -8.57
N THR A 420 -20.68 5.33 -8.65
CA THR A 420 -20.97 4.26 -9.61
C THR A 420 -21.35 4.86 -10.96
N LEU A 421 -20.61 4.53 -12.00
CA LEU A 421 -20.86 5.01 -13.37
C LEU A 421 -21.68 4.01 -14.18
N VAL A 422 -21.38 2.72 -14.03
CA VAL A 422 -22.02 1.62 -14.75
C VAL A 422 -22.41 0.55 -13.75
N ARG A 423 -23.63 0.03 -13.90
CA ARG A 423 -24.07 -1.21 -13.26
C ARG A 423 -24.45 -2.24 -14.31
N GLY A 424 -23.87 -3.43 -14.21
CA GLY A 424 -24.04 -4.51 -15.18
C GLY A 424 -24.67 -5.76 -14.58
N ALA A 425 -25.18 -6.65 -15.44
CA ALA A 425 -25.69 -7.96 -15.03
C ALA A 425 -24.59 -9.04 -15.01
N ARG A 426 -23.54 -8.88 -15.80
CA ARG A 426 -22.41 -9.83 -15.93
C ARG A 426 -21.13 -9.09 -16.30
N VAL A 427 -19.98 -9.72 -16.04
CA VAL A 427 -18.68 -9.23 -16.49
C VAL A 427 -18.64 -9.21 -18.01
N ARG A 428 -18.18 -8.10 -18.58
CA ARG A 428 -18.03 -7.94 -20.03
C ARG A 428 -16.95 -6.93 -20.36
N ASP A 429 -16.42 -7.02 -21.56
CA ASP A 429 -15.64 -5.95 -22.15
C ASP A 429 -16.55 -4.78 -22.56
N GLY A 430 -16.04 -3.56 -22.44
CA GLY A 430 -16.77 -2.35 -22.76
C GLY A 430 -15.85 -1.15 -22.96
N ARG A 431 -16.36 -0.15 -23.67
CA ARG A 431 -15.68 1.14 -23.87
C ARG A 431 -16.44 2.23 -23.16
N LEU A 432 -15.81 2.83 -22.18
CA LEU A 432 -16.33 3.97 -21.44
C LEU A 432 -15.79 5.26 -22.06
N GLU A 433 -16.66 6.22 -22.34
CA GLU A 433 -16.29 7.61 -22.62
C GLU A 433 -16.95 8.51 -21.58
N LEU A 434 -16.14 9.32 -20.92
CA LEU A 434 -16.56 10.30 -19.92
C LEU A 434 -16.32 11.71 -20.45
N ARG A 435 -17.26 12.60 -20.16
CA ARG A 435 -17.10 14.04 -20.41
C ARG A 435 -17.36 14.80 -19.13
N PHE A 436 -16.41 15.63 -18.73
CA PHE A 436 -16.41 16.26 -17.42
C PHE A 436 -16.80 17.73 -17.53
N SER A 437 -17.58 18.19 -16.56
CA SER A 437 -17.71 19.62 -16.31
C SER A 437 -16.37 20.18 -15.80
N PRO A 438 -15.97 21.41 -16.18
CA PRO A 438 -14.77 22.03 -15.65
C PRO A 438 -14.76 22.08 -14.11
N GLY A 439 -13.61 21.81 -13.51
CA GLY A 439 -13.40 21.79 -12.05
C GLY A 439 -13.71 20.46 -11.36
N VAL A 440 -14.31 19.49 -12.05
CA VAL A 440 -14.44 18.12 -11.54
C VAL A 440 -13.06 17.46 -11.53
N SER A 441 -12.73 16.74 -10.45
CA SER A 441 -11.54 15.90 -10.42
C SER A 441 -11.86 14.42 -10.40
N ALA A 442 -10.95 13.61 -10.92
CA ALA A 442 -11.06 12.16 -10.95
C ALA A 442 -9.73 11.51 -10.53
N TYR A 443 -9.79 10.51 -9.66
CA TYR A 443 -8.62 9.93 -8.99
C TYR A 443 -8.28 8.55 -9.56
N ALA A 444 -9.19 7.59 -9.41
CA ALA A 444 -9.00 6.22 -9.89
C ALA A 444 -10.31 5.55 -10.28
N PHE A 445 -10.25 4.68 -11.29
CA PHE A 445 -11.32 3.73 -11.58
C PHE A 445 -11.15 2.45 -10.77
N THR A 446 -12.26 1.98 -10.22
CA THR A 446 -12.36 0.68 -9.56
C THR A 446 -13.54 -0.10 -10.12
N PHE A 447 -13.52 -1.42 -9.96
CA PHE A 447 -14.37 -2.33 -10.71
C PHE A 447 -15.04 -3.36 -9.79
N GLY A 448 -16.10 -3.97 -10.27
CA GLY A 448 -16.88 -4.99 -9.57
C GLY A 448 -17.50 -6.00 -10.52
#